data_AF-A0A967VYB8-F1
#
_entry.id   AF-A0A967VYB8-F1
#
_cell.length_a   1.000
_cell.length_b   1.000
_cell.length_c   1.000
_cell.angle_alpha   90.00
_cell.angle_beta   90.00
_cell.angle_gamma   90.00
#
_symmetry.space_group_name_H-M   'P 1'
#
loop_
_entity.id
_entity.type
_entity.pdbx_description
1 polymer ?
#
loop_
_entity_poly.entity_id
_entity_poly.type
_entity_poly.pdbx_seq_one_letter_code
_entity_poly.pdbx_strand_id
1 'polypeptide(L)'
;MNFGISQSSNSLSAILSFVGLMAICLLLSCSCEKSPPTEPPPEPAEPPPQAELTLELVDVGMSEAWLRFGVSKVELPQAFTISRDGGEVFTDSLYTADTLLYDSSLAFNSTYTYRAYRIVDGIKTDSTSLQASTLGATSHNFQWELIEIPSPYGSGVLRDVAIINENDIWAVGKIFADSAQTWLP
;
A
#
# COMPACT_ATOMS: atom_id res chain seq x y z
N MET A 1 -96.33 -63.89 13.77
CA MET A 1 -95.92 -63.24 15.04
C MET A 1 -94.44 -62.92 14.93
N ASN A 2 -94.09 -61.69 15.29
CA ASN A 2 -92.80 -61.05 15.03
C ASN A 2 -91.86 -61.14 16.26
N PHE A 3 -90.60 -60.74 16.04
CA PHE A 3 -89.49 -60.48 16.98
C PHE A 3 -88.68 -61.72 17.43
N GLY A 4 -87.35 -61.69 17.52
CA GLY A 4 -86.38 -60.59 17.42
C GLY A 4 -85.11 -61.02 18.16
N ILE A 5 -83.95 -60.66 17.60
CA ILE A 5 -82.58 -61.07 17.97
C ILE A 5 -82.06 -60.29 19.19
N SER A 6 -81.20 -60.88 20.04
CA SER A 6 -80.26 -60.19 20.95
C SER A 6 -79.42 -61.25 21.71
N GLN A 7 -78.10 -61.21 21.94
CA GLN A 7 -77.01 -60.23 21.83
C GLN A 7 -75.65 -60.98 21.90
N SER A 8 -74.59 -60.49 21.24
CA SER A 8 -73.22 -60.51 21.82
C SER A 8 -72.31 -59.50 21.11
N SER A 9 -72.32 -58.23 21.55
CA SER A 9 -71.42 -57.19 21.03
C SER A 9 -70.73 -56.43 22.17
N ASN A 10 -69.92 -57.12 22.99
CA ASN A 10 -69.24 -56.50 24.15
C ASN A 10 -67.71 -56.65 24.16
N SER A 11 -67.06 -57.36 23.22
CA SER A 11 -65.60 -57.55 23.26
C SER A 11 -64.79 -56.57 22.37
N LEU A 12 -65.42 -55.95 21.37
CA LEU A 12 -64.73 -55.06 20.42
C LEU A 12 -64.56 -53.61 20.94
N SER A 13 -65.42 -53.15 21.85
CA SER A 13 -65.36 -51.77 22.38
C SER A 13 -64.28 -51.57 23.46
N ALA A 14 -63.92 -52.61 24.20
CA ALA A 14 -62.89 -52.55 25.24
C ALA A 14 -61.47 -52.49 24.68
N ILE A 15 -61.21 -53.13 23.53
CA ILE A 15 -59.89 -53.19 22.89
C ILE A 15 -59.55 -51.87 22.19
N LEU A 16 -60.54 -51.20 21.56
CA LEU A 16 -60.32 -49.88 20.96
C LEU A 16 -60.04 -48.78 22.01
N SER A 17 -60.60 -48.90 23.22
CA SER A 17 -60.39 -47.92 24.29
C SER A 17 -59.01 -48.02 24.94
N PHE A 18 -58.40 -49.21 24.95
CA PHE A 18 -57.07 -49.44 25.53
C PHE A 18 -55.92 -49.02 24.60
N VAL A 19 -56.09 -49.19 23.28
CA VAL A 19 -55.12 -48.73 22.27
C VAL A 19 -55.12 -47.19 22.16
N GLY A 20 -56.28 -46.55 22.34
CA GLY A 20 -56.39 -45.09 22.35
C GLY A 20 -55.68 -44.42 23.54
N LEU A 21 -55.73 -45.03 24.73
CA LEU A 21 -55.10 -44.46 25.93
C LEU A 21 -53.56 -44.60 25.92
N MET A 22 -53.02 -45.67 25.33
CA MET A 22 -51.57 -45.87 25.21
C MET A 22 -50.93 -44.97 24.13
N ALA A 23 -51.67 -44.64 23.07
CA ALA A 23 -51.22 -43.73 22.02
C ALA A 23 -51.16 -42.26 22.49
N ILE A 24 -52.01 -41.87 23.44
CA ILE A 24 -52.01 -40.51 24.01
C ILE A 24 -50.84 -40.31 24.99
N CYS A 25 -50.44 -41.34 25.74
CA CYS A 25 -49.26 -41.27 26.62
C CYS A 25 -47.91 -41.19 25.87
N LEU A 26 -47.83 -41.72 24.64
CA LEU A 26 -46.63 -41.62 23.79
C LEU A 26 -46.46 -40.26 23.10
N LEU A 27 -47.52 -39.45 23.03
CA LEU A 27 -47.48 -38.11 22.43
C LEU A 27 -47.24 -36.99 23.44
N LEU A 28 -47.12 -37.31 24.74
CA LEU A 28 -46.89 -36.35 25.83
C LEU A 28 -45.46 -36.38 26.39
N SER A 29 -44.54 -37.14 25.80
CA SER A 29 -43.13 -37.23 26.23
C SER A 29 -42.16 -36.34 25.44
N CYS A 30 -42.65 -35.46 24.55
CA CYS A 30 -41.80 -34.65 23.68
C CYS A 30 -42.03 -33.15 23.88
N SER A 31 -42.03 -32.71 25.14
CA SER A 31 -42.01 -31.28 25.46
C SER A 31 -40.83 -30.98 26.38
N CYS A 32 -39.98 -30.06 25.89
CA CYS A 32 -38.72 -29.54 26.46
C CYS A 32 -37.44 -30.35 26.18
N GLU A 33 -37.06 -30.51 24.91
CA GLU A 33 -35.65 -30.27 24.60
C GLU A 33 -35.43 -28.75 24.61
N LYS A 34 -34.69 -28.28 25.62
CA LYS A 34 -34.19 -26.92 25.67
C LYS A 34 -33.29 -26.74 24.45
N SER A 35 -33.71 -25.92 23.50
CA SER A 35 -32.89 -25.59 22.33
C SER A 35 -31.49 -25.19 22.81
N PRO A 36 -30.40 -25.72 22.23
CA PRO A 36 -29.07 -25.20 22.53
C PRO A 36 -29.06 -23.69 22.27
N PRO A 37 -28.24 -22.91 22.99
CA PRO A 37 -28.13 -21.48 22.73
C PRO A 37 -27.87 -21.29 21.24
N THR A 38 -28.75 -20.54 20.55
CA THR A 38 -28.48 -20.10 19.18
C THR A 38 -27.28 -19.20 19.26
N GLU A 39 -26.09 -19.77 19.06
CA GLU A 39 -24.89 -18.99 18.80
C GLU A 39 -25.21 -18.11 17.59
N PRO A 40 -25.02 -16.79 17.68
CA PRO A 40 -25.21 -15.92 16.52
C PRO A 40 -24.40 -16.51 15.35
N PRO A 41 -24.93 -16.49 14.11
CA PRO A 41 -24.19 -16.97 12.95
C PRO A 41 -22.77 -16.40 12.99
N PRO A 42 -21.72 -17.23 12.78
CA PRO A 42 -20.36 -16.71 12.75
C PRO A 42 -20.33 -15.52 11.80
N GLU A 43 -19.89 -14.38 12.32
CA GLU A 43 -19.72 -13.16 11.55
C GLU A 43 -18.98 -13.52 10.26
N PRO A 44 -19.43 -13.07 9.07
CA PRO A 44 -18.76 -13.41 7.82
C PRO A 44 -17.27 -13.12 8.01
N ALA A 45 -16.44 -14.16 7.89
CA ALA A 45 -15.01 -14.02 8.09
C ALA A 45 -14.52 -12.83 7.26
N GLU A 46 -13.93 -11.82 7.92
CA GLU A 46 -13.35 -10.69 7.21
C GLU A 46 -12.44 -11.24 6.10
N PRO A 47 -12.58 -10.76 4.85
CA PRO A 47 -11.72 -11.23 3.78
C PRO A 47 -10.26 -11.05 4.23
N PRO A 48 -9.41 -12.07 4.03
CA PRO A 48 -8.05 -12.04 4.52
C PRO A 48 -7.36 -10.75 4.07
N PRO A 49 -6.54 -10.11 4.93
CA PRO A 49 -5.88 -8.85 4.62
C PRO A 49 -5.22 -8.92 3.24
N GLN A 50 -5.73 -8.14 2.29
CA GLN A 50 -5.19 -8.14 0.93
C GLN A 50 -3.86 -7.39 0.95
N ALA A 51 -2.79 -8.04 0.51
CA ALA A 51 -1.46 -7.46 0.47
C ALA A 51 -1.45 -6.19 -0.40
N GLU A 52 -0.87 -5.11 0.11
CA GLU A 52 -0.75 -3.85 -0.60
C GLU A 52 0.74 -3.54 -0.85
N LEU A 53 1.04 -3.08 -2.07
CA LEU A 53 2.37 -2.71 -2.52
C LEU A 53 2.40 -1.21 -2.83
N THR A 54 3.36 -0.49 -2.29
CA THR A 54 3.59 0.92 -2.60
C THR A 54 4.97 1.11 -3.21
N LEU A 55 5.03 1.97 -4.23
CA LEU A 55 6.28 2.39 -4.85
C LEU A 55 6.23 3.90 -5.06
N GLU A 56 7.15 4.61 -4.43
CA GLU A 56 7.18 6.07 -4.41
C GLU A 56 8.53 6.60 -4.87
N LEU A 57 8.51 7.70 -5.63
CA LEU A 57 9.72 8.42 -6.02
C LEU A 57 10.10 9.37 -4.90
N VAL A 58 11.28 9.17 -4.31
CA VAL A 58 11.80 10.03 -3.25
C VAL A 58 12.57 11.21 -3.84
N ASP A 59 13.46 10.94 -4.80
CA ASP A 59 14.28 11.96 -5.46
C ASP A 59 14.84 11.47 -6.80
N VAL A 60 15.30 12.39 -7.65
CA VAL A 60 15.97 12.11 -8.94
C VAL A 60 17.21 12.98 -9.13
N GLY A 61 18.30 12.34 -9.52
CA GLY A 61 19.51 12.98 -9.99
C GLY A 61 19.55 13.09 -11.52
N MET A 62 20.74 13.39 -12.06
CA MET A 62 20.97 13.32 -13.51
C MET A 62 21.10 11.86 -13.95
N SER A 63 21.74 11.00 -13.16
CA SER A 63 21.97 9.58 -13.46
C SER A 63 21.44 8.63 -12.38
N GLU A 64 20.61 9.14 -11.48
CA GLU A 64 20.18 8.45 -10.27
C GLU A 64 18.69 8.62 -9.99
N ALA A 65 18.09 7.64 -9.33
CA ALA A 65 16.77 7.74 -8.73
C ALA A 65 16.73 7.05 -7.36
N TRP A 66 16.03 7.65 -6.41
CA TRP A 66 15.77 7.08 -5.09
C TRP A 66 14.30 6.69 -5.01
N LEU A 67 14.03 5.41 -4.76
CA LEU A 67 12.70 4.83 -4.74
C LEU A 67 12.41 4.27 -3.36
N ARG A 68 11.25 4.57 -2.79
CA ARG A 68 10.77 3.89 -1.58
C ARG A 68 9.80 2.79 -1.99
N PHE A 69 10.15 1.56 -1.64
CA PHE A 69 9.28 0.41 -1.83
C PHE A 69 8.73 -0.04 -0.48
N GLY A 70 7.41 -0.19 -0.38
CA GLY A 70 6.71 -0.56 0.83
C GLY A 70 5.72 -1.71 0.62
N VAL A 71 5.47 -2.45 1.69
CA VAL A 71 4.49 -3.53 1.78
C VAL A 71 3.62 -3.34 3.02
N SER A 72 2.32 -3.61 2.91
CA SER A 72 1.43 -3.70 4.06
C SER A 72 0.60 -4.97 3.99
N LYS A 73 0.16 -5.48 5.15
CA LYS A 73 -0.65 -6.70 5.25
C LYS A 73 0.04 -7.93 4.62
N VAL A 74 1.35 -8.04 4.80
CA VAL A 74 2.17 -9.18 4.36
C VAL A 74 2.95 -9.77 5.54
N GLU A 75 3.26 -11.05 5.45
CA GLU A 75 4.23 -11.69 6.35
C GLU A 75 5.66 -11.39 5.89
N LEU A 76 6.56 -11.19 6.86
CA LEU A 76 7.98 -10.92 6.62
C LEU A 76 8.83 -12.13 7.05
N PRO A 77 9.96 -12.42 6.39
CA PRO A 77 10.52 -11.67 5.27
C PRO A 77 9.75 -11.88 3.97
N GLN A 78 9.69 -10.83 3.14
CA GLN A 78 8.94 -10.85 1.90
C GLN A 78 9.86 -10.61 0.68
N ALA A 79 9.99 -11.62 -0.17
CA ALA A 79 10.71 -11.49 -1.43
C ALA A 79 10.02 -10.50 -2.37
N PHE A 80 10.82 -9.66 -3.02
CA PHE A 80 10.36 -8.69 -4.01
C PHE A 80 11.34 -8.53 -5.17
N THR A 81 10.80 -8.01 -6.26
CA THR A 81 11.55 -7.55 -7.43
C THR A 81 11.04 -6.17 -7.81
N ILE A 82 11.93 -5.29 -8.29
CA ILE A 82 11.54 -4.06 -8.99
C ILE A 82 11.99 -4.18 -10.44
N SER A 83 11.10 -3.85 -11.38
CA SER A 83 11.46 -3.67 -12.78
C SER A 83 11.57 -2.19 -13.14
N ARG A 84 12.45 -1.90 -14.10
CA ARG A 84 12.62 -0.63 -14.80
C ARG A 84 12.52 -0.90 -16.30
N ASP A 85 11.56 -0.27 -16.96
CA ASP A 85 11.24 -0.46 -18.38
C ASP A 85 11.07 -1.94 -18.78
N GLY A 86 10.50 -2.72 -17.86
CA GLY A 86 10.27 -4.16 -18.02
C GLY A 86 11.45 -5.06 -17.67
N GLY A 87 12.66 -4.54 -17.49
CA GLY A 87 13.83 -5.29 -17.01
C GLY A 87 13.93 -5.29 -15.49
N GLU A 88 14.29 -6.40 -14.86
CA GLU A 88 14.49 -6.47 -13.40
C GLU A 88 15.78 -5.75 -13.01
N VAL A 89 15.68 -4.81 -12.05
CA VAL A 89 16.81 -4.00 -11.56
C VAL A 89 17.11 -4.24 -10.08
N PHE A 90 16.12 -4.67 -9.30
CA PHE A 90 16.30 -5.09 -7.91
C PHE A 90 15.61 -6.42 -7.67
N THR A 91 16.24 -7.29 -6.89
CA THR A 91 15.66 -8.53 -6.38
C THR A 91 16.23 -8.78 -5.01
N ASP A 92 15.39 -8.76 -3.98
CA ASP A 92 15.81 -8.92 -2.59
C ASP A 92 14.61 -9.35 -1.71
N SER A 93 14.78 -9.38 -0.40
CA SER A 93 13.73 -9.62 0.58
C SER A 93 13.60 -8.46 1.56
N LEU A 94 12.36 -8.03 1.81
CA LEU A 94 12.05 -7.08 2.87
C LEU A 94 12.02 -7.79 4.22
N TYR A 95 12.65 -7.18 5.21
CA TYR A 95 12.58 -7.60 6.62
C TYR A 95 11.80 -6.61 7.49
N THR A 96 11.43 -5.47 6.91
CA THR A 96 10.66 -4.37 7.49
C THR A 96 9.53 -3.98 6.53
N ALA A 97 8.66 -3.06 6.95
CA ALA A 97 7.52 -2.61 6.14
C ALA A 97 7.93 -1.87 4.86
N ASP A 98 9.10 -1.22 4.84
CA ASP A 98 9.62 -0.53 3.67
C ASP A 98 11.15 -0.60 3.55
N THR A 99 11.66 -0.18 2.40
CA THR A 99 13.08 0.03 2.11
C THR A 99 13.29 1.18 1.13
N LEU A 100 14.48 1.78 1.16
CA LEU A 100 14.93 2.79 0.20
C LEU A 100 15.90 2.13 -0.80
N LEU A 101 15.56 2.23 -2.08
CA LEU A 101 16.33 1.68 -3.19
C LEU A 101 17.01 2.82 -3.94
N TYR A 102 18.29 2.61 -4.25
CA TYR A 102 19.11 3.55 -5.01
C TYR A 102 19.40 2.95 -6.39
N ASP A 103 18.81 3.53 -7.43
CA ASP A 103 19.05 3.15 -8.81
C ASP A 103 20.03 4.14 -9.44
N SER A 104 21.07 3.62 -10.08
CA SER A 104 22.18 4.40 -10.62
C SER A 104 22.44 4.04 -12.07
N SER A 105 23.30 4.81 -12.74
CA SER A 105 23.63 4.62 -14.16
C SER A 105 22.44 4.81 -15.11
N LEU A 106 21.50 5.68 -14.71
CA LEU A 106 20.43 6.15 -15.59
C LEU A 106 21.01 7.11 -16.63
N ALA A 107 20.43 7.10 -17.83
CA ALA A 107 20.73 8.09 -18.85
C ALA A 107 20.14 9.44 -18.46
N PHE A 108 20.83 10.51 -18.83
CA PHE A 108 20.36 11.88 -18.59
C PHE A 108 19.10 12.18 -19.39
N ASN A 109 18.27 13.09 -18.89
CA ASN A 109 17.05 13.55 -19.56
C ASN A 109 16.18 12.40 -20.11
N SER A 110 16.02 11.35 -19.34
CA SER A 110 15.34 10.12 -19.74
C SER A 110 14.24 9.76 -18.75
N THR A 111 13.10 9.31 -19.26
CA THR A 111 11.97 8.87 -18.43
C THR A 111 11.97 7.36 -18.35
N TYR A 112 11.89 6.86 -17.12
CA TYR A 112 11.88 5.44 -16.77
C TYR A 112 10.56 5.06 -16.13
N THR A 113 10.06 3.86 -16.43
CA THR A 113 8.87 3.30 -15.80
C THR A 113 9.25 2.18 -14.85
N TYR A 114 8.96 2.36 -13.56
CA TYR A 114 9.19 1.38 -12.52
C TYR A 114 7.91 0.66 -12.14
N ARG A 115 8.06 -0.61 -11.73
CA ARG A 115 6.99 -1.39 -11.11
C ARG A 115 7.58 -2.36 -10.10
N ALA A 116 6.95 -2.45 -8.93
CA ALA A 116 7.32 -3.40 -7.90
C ALA A 116 6.51 -4.69 -8.03
N TYR A 117 7.11 -5.81 -7.63
CA TYR A 117 6.49 -7.12 -7.60
C TYR A 117 6.81 -7.81 -6.29
N ARG A 118 5.78 -8.28 -5.60
CA ARG A 118 5.90 -9.24 -4.51
C ARG A 118 5.90 -10.66 -5.07
N ILE A 119 6.73 -11.54 -4.53
CA ILE A 119 6.80 -12.95 -4.94
C ILE A 119 6.35 -13.84 -3.78
N VAL A 120 5.30 -14.64 -4.00
CA VAL A 120 4.81 -15.64 -3.04
C VAL A 120 4.56 -16.94 -3.77
N ASP A 121 5.22 -18.02 -3.35
CA ASP A 121 5.09 -19.34 -4.00
C ASP A 121 5.30 -19.29 -5.53
N GLY A 122 6.17 -18.39 -5.99
CA GLY A 122 6.46 -18.15 -7.41
C GLY A 122 5.45 -17.25 -8.15
N ILE A 123 4.36 -16.83 -7.49
CA ILE A 123 3.38 -15.89 -8.06
C ILE A 123 3.84 -14.46 -7.84
N LYS A 124 3.87 -13.68 -8.92
CA LYS A 124 4.16 -12.24 -8.91
C LYS A 124 2.87 -11.44 -8.77
N THR A 125 2.78 -10.61 -7.74
CA THR A 125 1.73 -9.58 -7.57
C THR A 125 2.38 -8.22 -7.69
N ASP A 126 1.83 -7.32 -8.50
CA ASP A 126 2.47 -6.07 -8.88
C ASP A 126 1.89 -4.83 -8.17
N SER A 127 2.71 -3.77 -8.11
CA SER A 127 2.28 -2.43 -7.70
C SER A 127 1.71 -1.65 -8.90
N THR A 128 1.19 -0.45 -8.62
CA THR A 128 1.03 0.58 -9.64
C THR A 128 2.38 0.95 -10.27
N SER A 129 2.36 1.41 -11.52
CA SER A 129 3.56 1.92 -12.18
C SER A 129 3.92 3.31 -11.69
N LEU A 130 5.22 3.56 -11.52
CA LEU A 130 5.79 4.85 -11.14
C LEU A 130 6.69 5.35 -12.27
N GLN A 131 6.55 6.61 -12.67
CA GLN A 131 7.48 7.24 -13.62
C GLN A 131 8.52 8.09 -12.87
N ALA A 132 9.77 8.00 -13.28
CA ALA A 132 10.83 8.90 -12.84
C ALA A 132 11.57 9.45 -14.06
N SER A 133 11.75 10.76 -14.11
CA SER A 133 12.48 11.44 -15.19
C SER A 133 13.77 11.99 -14.62
N THR A 134 14.90 11.52 -15.14
CA THR A 134 16.20 12.05 -14.75
C THR A 134 16.40 13.47 -15.26
N LEU A 135 17.23 14.22 -14.55
CA LEU A 135 17.58 15.57 -14.95
C LEU A 135 18.46 15.55 -16.20
N GLY A 136 18.29 16.54 -17.07
CA GLY A 136 19.21 16.75 -18.18
C GLY A 136 20.52 17.36 -17.71
N ALA A 137 21.63 16.97 -18.34
CA ALA A 137 22.83 17.79 -18.28
C ALA A 137 22.47 19.15 -18.92
N THR A 138 22.56 20.23 -18.14
CA THR A 138 22.30 21.58 -18.65
C THR A 138 23.09 21.78 -19.94
N SER A 139 22.43 22.24 -21.01
CA SER A 139 23.00 22.27 -22.36
C SER A 139 24.36 22.95 -22.41
N HIS A 140 25.25 22.48 -23.28
CA HIS A 140 26.60 23.05 -23.48
C HIS A 140 26.62 24.43 -24.17
N ASN A 141 25.47 25.09 -24.34
CA ASN A 141 25.38 26.42 -24.94
C ASN A 141 25.35 27.49 -23.84
N PHE A 142 26.49 27.69 -23.18
CA PHE A 142 26.66 28.76 -22.21
C PHE A 142 27.02 30.03 -22.97
N GLN A 143 26.25 31.10 -22.74
CA GLN A 143 26.70 32.45 -23.07
C GLN A 143 27.40 32.99 -21.83
N TRP A 144 28.66 33.37 -21.99
CA TRP A 144 29.40 34.00 -20.90
C TRP A 144 28.96 35.45 -20.79
N GLU A 145 28.41 35.81 -19.64
CA GLU A 145 28.21 37.20 -19.24
C GLU A 145 29.32 37.58 -18.26
N LEU A 146 30.04 38.65 -18.56
CA LEU A 146 30.99 39.22 -17.62
C LEU A 146 30.26 40.28 -16.79
N ILE A 147 30.03 39.98 -15.52
CA ILE A 147 29.55 40.96 -14.55
C ILE A 147 30.77 41.53 -13.83
N GLU A 148 31.13 42.76 -14.16
CA GLU A 148 32.16 43.48 -13.43
C GLU A 148 31.58 44.03 -12.13
N ILE A 149 32.14 43.60 -11.00
CA ILE A 149 31.82 44.19 -9.71
C ILE A 149 32.68 45.45 -9.55
N PRO A 150 32.07 46.65 -9.49
CA PRO A 150 32.83 47.88 -9.40
C PRO A 150 33.64 47.92 -8.11
N SER A 151 34.97 48.05 -8.24
CA SER A 151 35.88 48.31 -7.12
C SER A 151 36.62 49.63 -7.39
N PRO A 152 36.11 50.76 -6.87
CA PRO A 152 36.66 52.09 -7.18
C PRO A 152 38.14 52.28 -6.79
N TYR A 153 38.70 51.40 -5.95
CA TYR A 153 40.12 51.40 -5.55
C TYR A 153 40.88 50.13 -5.96
N GLY A 154 40.33 49.36 -6.88
CA GLY A 154 41.06 48.30 -7.59
C GLY A 154 41.25 46.98 -6.85
N SER A 155 40.45 46.68 -5.83
CA SER A 155 40.48 45.37 -5.14
C SER A 155 39.09 44.83 -4.80
N GLY A 156 38.85 43.58 -5.19
CA GLY A 156 37.68 42.78 -4.81
C GLY A 156 38.09 41.32 -4.74
N VAL A 157 37.48 40.54 -3.85
CA VAL A 157 37.80 39.11 -3.67
C VAL A 157 36.50 38.32 -3.61
N LEU A 158 36.30 37.41 -4.56
CA LEU A 158 35.30 36.34 -4.47
C LEU A 158 35.85 35.23 -3.56
N ARG A 159 35.06 34.78 -2.57
CA ARG A 159 35.50 33.77 -1.61
C ARG A 159 34.80 32.44 -1.79
N ASP A 160 33.53 32.47 -2.14
CA ASP A 160 32.73 31.27 -2.27
C ASP A 160 31.52 31.51 -3.17
N VAL A 161 30.99 30.43 -3.72
CA VAL A 161 29.76 30.38 -4.51
C VAL A 161 28.94 29.16 -4.11
N ALA A 162 27.64 29.37 -3.88
CA ALA A 162 26.68 28.31 -3.64
C ALA A 162 25.64 28.34 -4.76
N ILE A 163 25.38 27.17 -5.36
CA ILE A 163 24.34 26.98 -6.36
C ILE A 163 23.25 26.14 -5.71
N ILE A 164 22.06 26.72 -5.54
CA ILE A 164 20.89 26.03 -4.99
C ILE A 164 20.05 25.47 -6.14
N ASN A 165 19.80 26.27 -7.17
CA ASN A 165 19.19 25.86 -8.44
C ASN A 165 19.55 26.84 -9.56
N GLU A 166 18.99 26.65 -10.75
CA GLU A 166 19.25 27.47 -11.95
C GLU A 166 18.94 28.97 -11.78
N ASN A 167 18.06 29.32 -10.84
CA ASN A 167 17.62 30.69 -10.58
C ASN A 167 18.08 31.21 -9.20
N ASP A 168 18.81 30.40 -8.42
CA ASP A 168 19.18 30.69 -7.03
C ASP A 168 20.66 30.36 -6.80
N ILE A 169 21.49 31.38 -7.03
CA ILE A 169 22.95 31.30 -6.98
C ILE A 169 23.46 32.44 -6.10
N TRP A 170 24.22 32.10 -5.07
CA TRP A 170 24.76 33.06 -4.12
C TRP A 170 26.28 33.11 -4.23
N ALA A 171 26.82 34.31 -4.38
CA ALA A 171 28.24 34.57 -4.37
C ALA A 171 28.60 35.46 -3.17
N VAL A 172 29.62 35.08 -2.41
CA VAL A 172 30.09 35.86 -1.25
C VAL A 172 31.54 36.27 -1.41
N GLY A 173 31.87 37.46 -0.91
CA GLY A 173 33.17 38.06 -1.13
C GLY A 173 33.36 39.36 -0.37
N LYS A 174 34.38 40.12 -0.77
CA LYS A 174 34.65 41.47 -0.28
C LYS A 174 34.78 42.42 -1.46
N ILE A 175 34.09 43.55 -1.37
CA ILE A 175 34.33 44.71 -2.21
C ILE A 175 34.92 45.80 -1.33
N PHE A 176 35.97 46.46 -1.79
CA PHE A 176 36.51 47.64 -1.13
C PHE A 176 35.92 48.87 -1.81
N ALA A 177 34.84 49.41 -1.24
CA ALA A 177 34.27 50.68 -1.64
C ALA A 177 34.94 51.84 -0.88
N ASP A 178 34.73 53.08 -1.35
CA ASP A 178 35.01 54.28 -0.54
C ASP A 178 34.34 54.09 0.83
N SER A 179 35.00 54.55 1.88
CA SER A 179 34.50 54.63 3.24
C SER A 179 32.97 54.70 3.26
N ALA A 180 32.37 53.69 3.92
CA ALA A 180 30.93 53.45 4.04
C ALA A 180 30.09 54.57 3.45
N GLN A 181 29.55 54.37 2.26
CA GLN A 181 28.55 55.27 1.69
C GLN A 181 27.48 55.46 2.77
N THR A 182 27.58 56.58 3.50
CA THR A 182 26.54 57.02 4.42
C THR A 182 25.31 57.08 3.56
N TRP A 183 24.30 56.28 3.89
CA TRP A 183 22.97 56.37 3.32
C TRP A 183 22.65 57.85 3.03
N LEU A 184 22.26 58.11 1.78
CA LEU A 184 22.14 59.42 1.12
C LEU A 184 21.42 60.50 1.97
N PRO A 185 21.62 61.80 1.66
CA PRO A 185 20.85 62.90 2.27
C PRO A 185 19.33 62.72 2.15
#